data_AF-A0A2D0K4C5-F1
#
_entry.id   AF-A0A2D0K4C5-F1
#
_cell.length_a   1.000
_cell.length_b   1.000
_cell.length_c   1.000
_cell.angle_alpha   90.00
_cell.angle_beta   90.00
_cell.angle_gamma   90.00
#
_symmetry.space_group_name_H-M   'P 1'
#
loop_
_entity.id
_entity.type
_entity.pdbx_description
1 polymer ?
#
loop_
_entity_poly.entity_id
_entity_poly.type
_entity_poly.pdbx_seq_one_letter_code
_entity_poly.pdbx_strand_id
1 'polypeptide(L)' 'MKFEIKNIKNILPLNVIEVEVDIYTDENDRNDFTAWVELPYSETLSLGEIKEQAVEIAKGKFKKASGQM' A
#
# COMPACT_ATOMS: atom_id res chain seq x y z
N MET A 1 12.95 -8.06 0.92
CA MET A 1 11.58 -7.61 0.63
C MET A 1 11.52 -6.10 0.73
N LYS A 2 11.03 -5.44 -0.32
CA LYS A 2 10.97 -3.98 -0.46
C LYS A 2 9.53 -3.56 -0.74
N PHE A 3 9.08 -2.45 -0.16
CA PHE A 3 7.75 -1.87 -0.38
C PHE A 3 7.95 -0.48 -0.99
N GLU A 4 7.35 -0.24 -2.15
CA GLU A 4 7.44 1.06 -2.83
C GLU A 4 6.06 1.61 -3.10
N ILE A 5 5.85 2.86 -2.68
CA ILE A 5 4.62 3.57 -3.00
C ILE A 5 4.74 4.13 -4.41
N LYS A 6 3.95 3.60 -5.35
CA LYS A 6 3.91 4.10 -6.73
C LYS A 6 2.98 5.29 -6.85
N ASN A 7 1.83 5.23 -6.19
CA ASN A 7 0.77 6.20 -6.40
C ASN A 7 -0.01 6.48 -5.13
N ILE A 8 -0.47 7.73 -4.99
CA ILE A 8 -1.38 8.17 -3.93
C ILE A 8 -2.44 9.03 -4.61
N LYS A 9 -3.69 8.57 -4.59
CA LYS A 9 -4.83 9.26 -5.19
C LYS A 9 -5.87 9.56 -4.13
N ASN A 10 -6.34 10.80 -4.11
CA ASN A 10 -7.48 11.19 -3.29
C ASN A 10 -8.75 11.05 -4.12
N ILE A 11 -9.67 10.20 -3.66
CA ILE A 11 -10.96 10.00 -4.31
C ILE A 11 -12.02 10.80 -3.55
N LEU A 12 -12.22 12.05 -3.98
CA LEU A 12 -13.35 12.90 -3.59
C LEU A 12 -14.49 12.59 -4.58
N PRO A 13 -15.68 12.08 -4.20
CA PRO A 13 -16.49 12.32 -2.99
C PRO A 13 -16.49 11.20 -1.93
N LEU A 14 -15.63 10.18 -2.09
CA LEU A 14 -15.63 9.01 -1.20
C LEU A 14 -14.84 9.26 0.10
N ASN A 15 -14.09 10.36 0.21
CA ASN A 15 -13.19 10.65 1.32
C ASN A 15 -12.24 9.48 1.60
N VAL A 16 -11.69 8.90 0.54
CA VAL A 16 -10.71 7.80 0.60
C VAL A 16 -9.44 8.21 -0.13
N ILE A 17 -8.31 7.81 0.43
CA ILE A 17 -7.00 7.85 -0.18
C ILE A 17 -6.69 6.44 -0.67
N GLU A 18 -6.59 6.28 -1.98
CA GLU A 18 -6.12 5.05 -2.60
C GLU A 18 -4.60 5.12 -2.77
N VAL A 19 -3.90 4.13 -2.27
CA VAL A 19 -2.45 4.03 -2.31
C VAL A 19 -2.06 2.74 -3.02
N GLU A 20 -1.24 2.87 -4.05
CA GLU A 20 -0.69 1.77 -4.82
C GLU A 20 0.69 1.43 -4.23
N VAL A 21 0.81 0.21 -3.70
CA VAL A 21 2.04 -0.27 -3.06
C VAL A 21 2.58 -1.48 -3.82
N ASP A 22 3.75 -1.32 -4.43
CA ASP A 22 4.48 -2.44 -5.03
C ASP A 22 5.31 -3.14 -3.96
N ILE A 23 5.26 -4.47 -3.99
CA ILE A 23 5.92 -5.35 -3.02
C ILE A 23 6.88 -6.25 -3.79
N TYR A 24 8.17 -6.01 -3.64
CA TYR A 24 9.22 -6.80 -4.26
C TYR A 24 9.71 -7.85 -3.26
N THR A 25 9.50 -9.13 -3.58
CA THR A 25 9.88 -10.23 -2.68
C THR A 25 11.33 -10.68 -2.86
N ASP A 26 11.96 -10.33 -3.98
CA ASP A 26 13.34 -10.68 -4.33
C ASP A 26 14.18 -9.42 -4.62
N GLU A 27 15.50 -9.52 -4.45
CA GLU A 27 16.44 -8.41 -4.66
C GLU A 27 16.59 -8.00 -6.13
N ASN A 28 16.12 -8.82 -7.08
CA ASN A 28 16.15 -8.52 -8.52
C ASN A 28 14.85 -7.85 -9.03
N ASP A 29 13.94 -7.44 -8.14
CA ASP A 29 12.63 -6.85 -8.47
C ASP A 29 11.75 -7.73 -9.41
N ARG A 30 12.05 -9.02 -9.55
CA ARG A 30 11.38 -9.93 -10.50
C ARG A 30 10.02 -10.43 -10.04
N ASN A 31 9.80 -10.42 -8.73
CA ASN A 31 8.59 -10.95 -8.12
C ASN A 31 7.88 -9.79 -7.43
N ASP A 32 7.06 -9.13 -8.23
CA ASP A 32 6.29 -7.95 -7.92
C ASP A 32 4.86 -8.35 -7.53
N PHE A 33 4.37 -7.80 -6.44
CA PHE A 33 2.98 -7.87 -6.03
C PHE A 33 2.49 -6.46 -5.76
N THR A 34 1.52 -5.99 -6.53
CA THR A 34 0.87 -4.70 -6.27
C THR A 34 -0.31 -4.87 -5.32
N ALA A 35 -0.27 -4.15 -4.21
CA ALA A 35 -1.37 -4.03 -3.26
C ALA A 35 -2.01 -2.65 -3.36
N TRP A 36 -3.31 -2.61 -3.66
CA TRP A 36 -4.13 -1.42 -3.56
C TRP A 36 -4.62 -1.26 -2.12
N VAL A 37 -4.33 -0.13 -1.48
CA VAL A 37 -4.71 0.16 -0.10
C VAL A 37 -5.63 1.37 -0.06
N GLU A 38 -6.74 1.24 0.63
CA GLU A 38 -7.69 2.33 0.85
C GLU A 38 -7.57 2.80 2.30
N LEU A 39 -7.29 4.08 2.47
CA LEU A 39 -7.23 4.75 3.76
C LEU A 39 -8.32 5.82 3.84
N PRO A 40 -8.95 6.05 5.00
CA PRO A 40 -9.85 7.18 5.16
C PRO A 40 -9.06 8.48 4.98
N TYR A 41 -9.59 9.40 4.17
CA TYR A 41 -9.04 10.73 4.03
C TYR A 41 -9.19 11.50 5.34
N SER A 42 -8.11 12.10 5.80
CA SER A 42 -8.13 13.11 6.86
C SER A 42 -7.27 14.29 6.44
N GLU A 43 -7.74 15.50 6.68
CA GLU A 43 -6.96 16.73 6.49
C GLU A 43 -5.76 16.82 7.45
N THR A 44 -5.81 16.05 8.54
CA THR A 44 -4.73 15.98 9.54
C THR A 44 -3.70 14.89 9.24
N LEU A 45 -3.98 13.99 8.30
CA LEU A 45 -3.09 12.87 7.96
C LEU A 45 -1.91 13.40 7.14
N SER A 46 -0.70 13.23 7.66
CA SER A 46 0.50 13.58 6.92
C SER A 46 0.81 12.55 5.83
N LEU A 47 1.54 12.97 4.80
CA LEU A 47 2.03 12.06 3.75
C LEU A 47 2.90 10.93 4.34
N GLY A 48 3.60 11.17 5.44
CA GLY A 48 4.39 10.14 6.13
C GLY A 48 3.51 9.04 6.71
N GLU A 49 2.47 9.44 7.44
CA GLU A 49 1.51 8.50 8.04
C GLU A 49 0.72 7.72 6.99
N ILE A 50 0.31 8.37 5.90
CA ILE A 50 -0.37 7.70 4.77
C ILE A 50 0.51 6.59 4.21
N LYS A 51 1.81 6.87 4.00
CA LYS A 51 2.76 5.88 3.49
C LYS A 51 2.98 4.75 4.49
N GLU A 52 3.15 5.06 5.77
CA GLU A 52 3.37 4.06 6.81
C GLU A 52 2.17 3.11 6.94
N GLN A 53 0.96 3.66 7.07
CA GLN A 53 -0.27 2.88 7.14
C GLN A 53 -0.51 2.06 5.86
N ALA A 54 -0.23 2.65 4.69
CA ALA A 54 -0.34 1.93 3.42
C ALA A 54 0.60 0.71 3.36
N VAL A 55 1.85 0.88 3.78
CA VAL A 55 2.82 -0.22 3.82
C VAL A 55 2.40 -1.29 4.84
N GLU A 56 1.89 -0.92 6.01
CA GLU A 56 1.40 -1.88 7.01
C GLU A 56 0.22 -2.71 6.48
N ILE A 57 -0.76 -2.07 5.85
CA ILE A 57 -1.90 -2.77 5.26
C ILE A 57 -1.45 -3.64 4.08
N ALA A 58 -0.56 -3.14 3.23
CA ALA A 58 0.00 -3.89 2.10
C ALA A 58 0.75 -5.14 2.58
N LYS A 59 1.56 -5.05 3.65
CA LYS A 59 2.18 -6.20 4.33
C LYS A 59 1.14 -7.23 4.78
N GLY A 60 0.05 -6.76 5.39
CA GLY A 60 -1.05 -7.61 5.84
C GLY A 60 -1.73 -8.35 4.68
N LYS A 61 -2.01 -7.64 3.58
CA LYS A 61 -2.58 -8.22 2.35
C LYS A 61 -1.64 -9.25 1.73
N PHE A 62 -0.36 -8.91 1.62
CA PHE A 62 0.66 -9.81 1.10
C PHE A 62 0.79 -11.08 1.95
N LYS A 63 0.84 -10.96 3.30
CA LYS A 63 0.92 -12.11 4.20
C LYS A 63 -0.30 -13.02 4.09
N LYS A 64 -1.51 -12.46 3.91
CA LYS A 64 -2.72 -13.25 3.67
C LYS A 64 -2.68 -13.97 2.33
N ALA A 65 -2.21 -13.30 1.27
CA ALA A 65 -2.10 -13.89 -0.07
C ALA A 65 -1.01 -14.97 -0.16
N SER A 66 0.13 -14.77 0.50
CA SER A 66 1.25 -15.72 0.54
C SER A 66 1.08 -16.85 1.57
N GLY A 67 0.20 -16.67 2.56
CA GLY A 67 -0.08 -17.65 3.61
C GLY A 67 -1.17 -18.68 3.28
N GLN A 68 -1.62 -18.79 2.03
CA GLN A 68 -2.55 -19.82 1.56
C GLN A 68 -1.85 -21.06 0.95
N MET A 69 -0.59 -21.32 1.31
CA MET A 69 0.13 -22.56 0.98
C MET A 69 0.58 -23.30 2.23
#